data_AF-A0A7C2I176-F1
#
_entry.id   AF-A0A7C2I176-F1
#
_cell.length_a   1.000
_cell.length_b   1.000
_cell.length_c   1.000
_cell.angle_alpha   90.00
_cell.angle_beta   90.00
_cell.angle_gamma   90.00
#
_symmetry.space_group_name_H-M   'P 1'
#
loop_
_entity.id
_entity.type
_entity.pdbx_description
1 polymer ?
#
loop_
_entity_poly.entity_id
_entity_poly.type
_entity_poly.pdbx_seq_one_letter_code
_entity_poly.pdbx_strand_id
1 'polypeptide(L)'
;MFRRKRLPQELRARHDAFREVVRRVERAKDELTAAVPTVRLPGRPLAEALLAFEEELRQAERGMPAWRHPAVAEVWERCRSALAEVRAAAERLRMEAPDPGGFEGLVGLVDDLLAPLEAFEEASVRFLDLRA
;
A
#
# COMPACT_ATOMS: atom_id res chain seq x y z
N MET A 1 7.53 -33.39 -10.87
CA MET A 1 7.73 -33.15 -9.42
C MET A 1 8.36 -31.76 -9.25
N PHE A 2 7.57 -30.72 -8.99
CA PHE A 2 8.09 -29.35 -8.89
C PHE A 2 8.68 -29.12 -7.49
N ARG A 3 10.01 -29.01 -7.41
CA ARG A 3 10.70 -28.63 -6.17
C ARG A 3 10.36 -27.17 -5.90
N ARG A 4 9.54 -26.89 -4.88
CA ARG A 4 9.23 -25.51 -4.44
C ARG A 4 10.54 -24.84 -4.01
N LYS A 5 11.01 -23.90 -4.82
CA LYS A 5 12.17 -23.05 -4.52
C LYS A 5 11.95 -22.29 -3.20
N ARG A 6 12.94 -22.31 -2.32
CA ARG A 6 12.85 -21.76 -0.96
C ARG A 6 13.70 -20.50 -0.86
N LEU A 7 13.18 -19.50 -0.15
CA LEU A 7 13.97 -18.34 0.24
C LEU A 7 15.12 -18.78 1.16
N PRO A 8 16.33 -18.21 1.00
CA PRO A 8 17.42 -18.31 1.97
C PRO A 8 16.94 -18.00 3.40
N GLN A 9 17.52 -18.65 4.41
CA GLN A 9 17.07 -18.52 5.80
C GLN A 9 17.09 -17.07 6.30
N GLU A 10 18.13 -16.33 5.92
CA GLU A 10 18.31 -14.91 6.25
C GLU A 10 17.24 -13.98 5.65
N LEU A 11 16.61 -14.39 4.55
CA LEU A 11 15.55 -13.64 3.88
C LEU A 11 14.15 -14.04 4.33
N ARG A 12 13.97 -15.20 4.99
CA ARG A 12 12.65 -15.67 5.42
C ARG A 12 11.98 -14.70 6.40
N ALA A 13 12.68 -14.33 7.47
CA ALA A 13 12.14 -13.40 8.47
C ALA A 13 11.81 -12.02 7.86
N ARG A 14 12.63 -11.56 6.91
CA ARG A 14 12.41 -10.29 6.22
C ARG A 14 11.25 -10.34 5.25
N HIS A 15 11.09 -11.45 4.54
CA HIS A 15 9.93 -11.68 3.67
C HIS A 15 8.64 -11.77 4.50
N ASP A 16 8.67 -12.40 5.68
CA ASP A 16 7.50 -12.43 6.57
C ASP A 16 7.16 -11.04 7.11
N ALA A 17 8.16 -10.22 7.45
CA ALA A 17 7.97 -8.83 7.82
C ALA A 17 7.41 -7.99 6.65
N PHE A 18 7.94 -8.17 5.44
CA PHE A 18 7.42 -7.55 4.22
C PHE A 18 5.95 -7.91 3.99
N ARG A 19 5.58 -9.19 4.16
CA ARG A 19 4.18 -9.62 4.03
C ARG A 19 3.24 -8.98 5.05
N GLU A 20 3.71 -8.66 6.25
CA GLU A 20 2.92 -7.88 7.20
C GLU A 20 2.73 -6.45 6.71
N VAL A 21 3.78 -5.81 6.18
CA VAL A 21 3.65 -4.46 5.58
C VAL A 21 2.67 -4.48 4.40
N VAL A 22 2.76 -5.46 3.50
CA VAL A 22 1.79 -5.62 2.39
C VAL A 22 0.37 -5.78 2.92
N ARG A 23 0.13 -6.57 3.97
CA ARG A 23 -1.20 -6.68 4.59
C ARG A 23 -1.73 -5.33 5.06
N ARG A 24 -0.87 -4.44 5.57
CA ARG A 24 -1.25 -3.07 5.98
C ARG A 24 -1.58 -2.19 4.79
N VAL A 25 -0.78 -2.27 3.73
CA VAL A 25 -1.04 -1.54 2.48
C VAL A 25 -2.37 -1.98 1.84
N GLU A 26 -2.66 -3.28 1.78
CA GLU A 26 -3.93 -3.77 1.25
C GLU A 26 -5.12 -3.33 2.11
N ARG A 27 -4.99 -3.35 3.45
CA ARG A 27 -6.01 -2.77 4.33
C ARG A 27 -6.21 -1.28 4.09
N ALA A 28 -5.13 -0.54 3.88
CA ALA A 28 -5.22 0.88 3.54
C ALA A 28 -6.03 1.06 2.23
N LYS A 29 -5.71 0.31 1.17
CA LYS A 29 -6.46 0.33 -0.10
C LYS A 29 -7.95 0.05 0.13
N ASP A 30 -8.28 -0.94 0.96
CA ASP A 30 -9.67 -1.28 1.31
C ASP A 30 -10.37 -0.13 2.04
N GLU A 31 -9.72 0.51 3.02
CA GLU A 31 -10.26 1.65 3.77
C GLU A 31 -10.59 2.82 2.85
N LEU A 32 -9.71 3.15 1.91
CA LEU A 32 -9.95 4.22 0.94
C LEU A 32 -11.04 3.86 -0.07
N THR A 33 -11.01 2.64 -0.62
CA THR A 33 -11.99 2.15 -1.59
C THR A 33 -13.39 2.10 -1.00
N ALA A 34 -13.52 1.93 0.32
CA ALA A 34 -14.81 2.00 1.00
C ALA A 34 -15.52 3.37 0.87
N ALA A 35 -14.81 4.43 0.47
CA ALA A 35 -15.43 5.71 0.12
C ALA A 35 -16.25 5.66 -1.18
N VAL A 36 -15.90 4.76 -2.10
CA VAL A 36 -16.55 4.64 -3.41
C VAL A 36 -17.92 3.97 -3.24
N PRO A 37 -19.03 4.64 -3.61
CA PRO A 37 -20.35 4.02 -3.57
C PRO A 37 -20.44 2.81 -4.50
N THR A 38 -21.18 1.79 -4.09
CA THR A 38 -21.49 0.64 -4.94
C THR A 38 -22.99 0.48 -5.08
N VAL A 39 -23.44 -0.40 -5.98
CA VAL A 39 -24.86 -0.75 -6.13
C VAL A 39 -25.48 -1.24 -4.80
N ARG A 40 -24.66 -1.76 -3.87
CA ARG A 40 -25.12 -2.36 -2.61
C ARG A 40 -24.95 -1.45 -1.39
N LEU A 41 -24.04 -0.48 -1.43
CA LEU A 41 -23.67 0.33 -0.27
C LEU A 41 -23.40 1.78 -0.70
N PRO A 42 -23.87 2.77 0.07
CA PRO A 42 -23.77 4.20 -0.29
C PRO A 42 -22.34 4.78 -0.26
N GLY A 43 -21.31 3.99 0.10
CA GLY A 43 -19.95 4.46 0.35
C GLY A 43 -19.82 5.13 1.72
N ARG A 44 -18.61 5.16 2.26
CA ARG A 44 -18.26 5.90 3.48
C ARG A 44 -17.94 7.35 3.15
N PRO A 45 -18.10 8.29 4.11
CA PRO A 45 -17.60 9.64 3.93
C PRO A 45 -16.10 9.63 3.61
N LEU A 46 -15.69 10.31 2.52
CA LEU A 46 -14.31 10.31 2.04
C LEU A 46 -13.31 10.75 3.12
N ALA A 47 -13.66 11.74 3.94
CA ALA A 47 -12.81 12.20 5.04
C ALA A 47 -12.54 11.11 6.09
N GLU A 48 -13.53 10.27 6.41
CA GLU A 48 -13.35 9.15 7.34
C GLU A 48 -12.52 8.03 6.72
N ALA A 49 -12.73 7.74 5.44
CA ALA A 49 -11.95 6.77 4.69
C ALA A 49 -10.48 7.20 4.60
N LEU A 50 -10.19 8.47 4.31
CA LEU A 50 -8.84 9.04 4.29
C LEU A 50 -8.17 8.96 5.67
N LEU A 51 -8.89 9.24 6.76
CA LEU A 51 -8.34 9.11 8.11
C LEU A 51 -7.92 7.66 8.42
N ALA A 52 -8.75 6.68 8.07
CA ALA A 52 -8.44 5.27 8.28
C ALA A 52 -7.31 4.78 7.36
N PHE A 53 -7.32 5.22 6.10
CA PHE A 53 -6.26 5.00 5.13
C PHE A 53 -4.90 5.49 5.65
N GLU A 54 -4.83 6.75 6.10
CA GLU A 54 -3.62 7.35 6.65
C GLU A 54 -3.09 6.56 7.86
N GLU A 55 -3.97 6.04 8.72
CA GLU A 55 -3.56 5.24 9.87
C GLU A 55 -2.91 3.92 9.45
N GLU A 56 -3.51 3.16 8.54
CA GLU A 56 -2.90 1.93 8.04
C GLU A 56 -1.57 2.19 7.30
N LEU A 57 -1.45 3.31 6.56
CA LEU A 57 -0.17 3.74 5.98
C LEU A 57 0.90 4.02 7.05
N ARG A 58 0.56 4.68 8.16
CA ARG A 58 1.49 4.86 9.28
C ARG A 58 1.94 3.54 9.89
N GLN A 59 1.04 2.55 9.98
CA GLN A 59 1.39 1.21 10.46
C GLN A 59 2.31 0.48 9.46
N ALA A 60 2.06 0.62 8.15
CA ALA A 60 2.93 0.10 7.10
C ALA A 60 4.34 0.74 7.18
N GLU A 61 4.43 2.07 7.30
CA GLU A 61 5.69 2.81 7.47
C GLU A 61 6.49 2.31 8.68
N ARG A 62 5.84 2.10 9.82
CA ARG A 62 6.50 1.56 11.04
C ARG A 62 7.08 0.15 10.82
N GLY A 63 6.48 -0.65 9.94
CA GLY A 63 6.96 -1.98 9.59
C GLY A 63 8.11 -1.99 8.57
N MET A 64 8.34 -0.89 7.84
CA MET A 64 9.36 -0.82 6.78
C MET A 64 10.77 -1.24 7.20
N PRO A 65 11.31 -0.81 8.37
CA PRO A 65 12.68 -1.18 8.75
C PRO A 65 12.89 -2.69 8.91
N ALA A 66 11.84 -3.45 9.27
CA ALA A 66 11.95 -4.87 9.61
C ALA A 66 12.30 -5.77 8.43
N TRP A 67 12.09 -5.32 7.19
CA TRP A 67 12.38 -6.09 5.98
C TRP A 67 13.52 -5.50 5.13
N ARG A 68 14.18 -4.43 5.61
CA ARG A 68 15.31 -3.81 4.91
C ARG A 68 16.45 -4.82 4.71
N HIS A 69 16.96 -4.90 3.48
CA HIS A 69 18.08 -5.78 3.13
C HIS A 69 18.77 -5.35 1.84
N PRO A 70 20.10 -5.52 1.69
CA PRO A 70 20.82 -5.17 0.46
C PRO A 70 20.23 -5.79 -0.81
N ALA A 71 19.80 -7.05 -0.75
CA ALA A 71 19.22 -7.76 -1.91
C ALA A 71 17.93 -7.12 -2.47
N VAL A 72 17.23 -6.31 -1.68
CA VAL A 72 15.97 -5.64 -2.04
C VAL A 72 16.02 -4.13 -1.79
N ALA A 73 17.22 -3.54 -1.69
CA ALA A 73 17.39 -2.16 -1.25
C ALA A 73 16.69 -1.14 -2.17
N GLU A 74 16.71 -1.37 -3.48
CA GLU A 74 16.07 -0.49 -4.47
C GLU A 74 14.54 -0.49 -4.33
N VAL A 75 13.92 -1.67 -4.32
CA VAL A 75 12.46 -1.78 -4.15
C VAL A 75 12.00 -1.33 -2.76
N TRP A 76 12.85 -1.50 -1.74
CA TRP A 76 12.59 -0.98 -0.40
C TRP A 76 12.53 0.55 -0.39
N GLU A 77 13.45 1.21 -1.10
CA GLU A 77 13.47 2.67 -1.22
C GLU A 77 12.24 3.19 -1.98
N ARG A 78 11.87 2.53 -3.09
CA ARG A 78 10.66 2.87 -3.84
C ARG A 78 9.40 2.75 -2.98
N CYS A 79 9.24 1.64 -2.27
CA CYS A 79 8.11 1.44 -1.34
C CYS A 79 8.06 2.54 -0.26
N ARG A 80 9.22 2.92 0.29
CA ARG A 80 9.31 4.00 1.28
C ARG A 80 8.88 5.34 0.69
N SER A 81 9.36 5.66 -0.50
CA SER A 81 9.00 6.90 -1.21
C SER A 81 7.50 6.94 -1.51
N ALA A 82 6.95 5.84 -2.01
CA ALA A 82 5.52 5.70 -2.30
C ALA A 82 4.65 5.93 -1.06
N LEU A 83 5.00 5.33 0.10
CA LEU A 83 4.27 5.57 1.35
C LEU A 83 4.27 7.05 1.74
N ALA A 84 5.43 7.71 1.65
CA ALA A 84 5.56 9.12 2.01
C ALA A 84 4.76 10.03 1.07
N GLU A 85 4.83 9.76 -0.24
CA GLU A 85 4.09 10.49 -1.27
C GLU A 85 2.58 10.38 -1.07
N VAL A 86 2.08 9.14 -0.94
CA VAL A 86 0.66 8.85 -0.79
C VAL A 86 0.12 9.42 0.52
N ARG A 87 0.89 9.34 1.61
CA ARG A 87 0.48 9.93 2.90
C ARG A 87 0.37 11.45 2.81
N ALA A 88 1.32 12.11 2.14
CA ALA A 88 1.27 13.56 1.94
C ALA A 88 0.10 13.97 1.03
N ALA A 89 -0.20 13.18 -0.01
CA ALA A 89 -1.36 13.42 -0.88
C ALA A 89 -2.68 13.22 -0.14
N ALA A 90 -2.82 12.14 0.64
CA ALA A 90 -4.01 11.86 1.45
C ALA A 90 -4.26 12.96 2.50
N GLU A 91 -3.21 13.39 3.19
CA GLU A 91 -3.29 14.48 4.16
C GLU A 91 -3.78 15.79 3.50
N ARG A 92 -3.24 16.11 2.31
CA ARG A 92 -3.68 17.28 1.55
C ARG A 92 -5.15 17.18 1.15
N LEU A 93 -5.58 16.05 0.59
CA LEU A 93 -6.97 15.81 0.21
C LEU A 93 -7.93 15.95 1.39
N ARG A 94 -7.54 15.44 2.56
CA ARG A 94 -8.33 15.57 3.78
C ARG A 94 -8.44 17.02 4.27
N MET A 95 -7.38 17.83 4.13
CA MET A 95 -7.38 19.23 4.56
C MET A 95 -8.11 20.16 3.59
N GLU A 96 -7.96 19.94 2.28
CA GLU A 96 -8.54 20.79 1.24
C GLU A 96 -10.00 20.43 0.94
N ALA A 97 -10.40 19.18 1.22
CA ALA A 97 -11.75 18.65 0.99
C ALA A 97 -12.32 19.01 -0.40
N PRO A 98 -11.59 18.73 -1.50
CA PRO A 98 -12.04 19.07 -2.84
C PRO A 98 -13.29 18.26 -3.21
N ASP A 99 -14.18 18.85 -4.01
CA ASP A 99 -15.26 18.11 -4.66
C ASP A 99 -14.65 17.23 -5.77
N PRO A 100 -14.77 15.90 -5.69
CA PRO A 100 -14.21 15.00 -6.69
C PRO A 100 -14.93 15.09 -8.04
N GLY A 101 -16.03 15.84 -8.18
CA GLY A 101 -16.74 15.96 -9.45
C GLY A 101 -17.68 14.78 -9.72
N GLY A 102 -18.29 14.23 -8.67
CA GLY A 102 -19.18 13.08 -8.73
C GLY A 102 -18.46 11.73 -8.68
N PHE A 103 -19.15 10.66 -9.12
CA PHE A 103 -18.68 9.29 -8.96
C PHE A 103 -17.40 8.98 -9.75
N GLU A 104 -17.35 9.30 -11.04
CA GLU A 104 -16.20 9.00 -11.89
C GLU A 104 -14.94 9.72 -11.44
N GLY A 105 -15.06 10.98 -11.02
CA GLY A 105 -13.93 11.73 -10.48
C GLY A 105 -13.49 11.24 -9.11
N LEU A 106 -14.39 10.69 -8.28
CA LEU A 106 -14.01 10.01 -7.04
C LEU A 106 -13.21 8.73 -7.32
N VAL A 107 -13.64 7.93 -8.30
CA VAL A 107 -12.90 6.72 -8.71
C VAL A 107 -11.50 7.10 -9.21
N GLY A 108 -11.41 8.08 -10.12
CA GLY A 108 -10.11 8.55 -10.62
C GLY A 108 -9.20 9.08 -9.52
N LEU A 109 -9.75 9.85 -8.57
CA LEU A 109 -9.00 10.33 -7.40
C LEU A 109 -8.46 9.19 -6.54
N VAL A 110 -9.27 8.15 -6.30
CA VAL A 110 -8.84 6.98 -5.54
C VAL A 110 -7.75 6.21 -6.28
N ASP A 111 -7.92 5.97 -7.57
CA ASP A 111 -6.94 5.28 -8.41
C ASP A 111 -5.59 6.02 -8.43
N ASP A 112 -5.62 7.34 -8.67
CA ASP A 112 -4.43 8.19 -8.68
C ASP A 112 -3.71 8.18 -7.31
N LEU A 113 -4.47 8.18 -6.21
CA LEU A 113 -3.90 8.15 -4.86
C LEU A 113 -3.28 6.78 -4.53
N LEU A 114 -3.81 5.69 -5.09
CA LEU A 114 -3.32 4.33 -4.83
C LEU A 114 -2.17 3.93 -5.75
N ALA A 115 -2.06 4.51 -6.94
CA ALA A 115 -1.08 4.13 -7.96
C ALA A 115 0.37 4.02 -7.44
N PRO A 116 0.90 4.94 -6.61
CA PRO A 116 2.28 4.79 -6.12
C PRO A 116 2.50 3.52 -5.27
N LEU A 117 1.44 2.98 -4.64
CA LEU A 117 1.52 1.76 -3.82
C LEU A 117 1.73 0.48 -4.65
N GLU A 118 1.65 0.54 -5.98
CA GLU A 118 2.05 -0.56 -6.87
C GLU A 118 3.53 -0.96 -6.69
N ALA A 119 4.36 -0.08 -6.14
CA ALA A 119 5.74 -0.41 -5.76
C ALA A 119 5.84 -1.65 -4.83
N PHE A 120 4.81 -1.96 -4.05
CA PHE A 120 4.76 -3.16 -3.21
C PHE A 120 4.56 -4.46 -4.02
N GLU A 121 3.97 -4.37 -5.21
CA GLU A 121 3.86 -5.50 -6.13
C GLU A 121 5.23 -5.82 -6.74
N GLU A 122 5.97 -4.79 -7.16
CA GLU A 122 7.36 -4.94 -7.61
C GLU A 122 8.25 -5.60 -6.53
N ALA A 123 8.11 -5.16 -5.28
CA ALA A 123 8.83 -5.74 -4.16
C ALA A 123 8.45 -7.22 -3.94
N SER A 124 7.18 -7.57 -4.12
CA SER A 124 6.71 -8.96 -4.04
C SER A 124 7.34 -9.83 -5.11
N VAL A 125 7.37 -9.36 -6.37
CA VAL A 125 8.05 -10.03 -7.49
C VAL A 125 9.53 -10.22 -7.16
N ARG A 126 10.20 -9.19 -6.65
CA ARG A 126 11.62 -9.26 -6.29
C ARG A 126 11.91 -10.34 -5.23
N PHE A 127 11.05 -10.51 -4.24
CA PHE A 127 11.18 -11.60 -3.26
C PHE A 127 10.93 -12.99 -3.87
N LEU A 128 10.05 -13.10 -4.87
CA LEU A 128 9.85 -14.35 -5.60
C LEU A 128 11.08 -14.74 -6.42
N ASP A 129 11.76 -13.78 -7.05
CA ASP A 129 12.99 -14.01 -7.82
C ASP A 129 14.17 -14.48 -6.95
N LEU A 130 14.16 -14.11 -5.66
CA LEU A 130 15.16 -14.55 -4.68
C LEU A 130 14.96 -15.97 -4.17
N ARG A 131 13.92 -16.68 -4.62
CA ARG A 131 13.70 -18.09 -4.27
C ARG A 131 14.66 -18.97 -5.07
N ALA A 132 15.55 -19.66 -4.38
CA ALA A 132 16.50 -20.62 -4.96
C ALA A 132 15.88 -22.02 -5.10
#